data_AF-A0A7S1ESK8-F1
#
_entry.id   AF-A0A7S1ESK8-F1
#
_cell.length_a   1.000
_cell.length_b   1.000
_cell.length_c   1.000
_cell.angle_alpha   90.00
_cell.angle_beta   90.00
_cell.angle_gamma   90.00
#
_symmetry.space_group_name_H-M   'P 1'
#
loop_
_entity.id
_entity.type
_entity.pdbx_description
1 polymer ?
#
loop_
_entity_poly.entity_id
_entity_poly.type
_entity_poly.pdbx_seq_one_letter_code
_entity_poly.pdbx_strand_id
1 'polypeptide(L)'
;GSYDDDQFDELFQSMNGLDTLDSSSDDDFQTCLSLHDLWVSTNDAQNIESEHRNTATSERHGLGGHEIDAPLRYGVELMVTGHFTQAERFFQNRIKRGSVPTVQRYAQDKSISSYAWKESKAHPREMLLCGEALVLRLWLTAESSETKRAADLFSAAVDRAESALRDSESALQKAVPGSARWSVLRFDVEDCKLVLAEATFFKAAMQLVSGQSVRGLYQLRRAWNLFEESGYHKRVKPLDLSTSLVNGSSATKDKMEFRFPPMCASGEEEIQALEDYVCNTLGVREYVGFGSGWRFGTGFYLVVIAMAPSSLVRVLEVVGFAADRSLGMQLLLEGFG
;
A
#
# COMPACT_ATOMS: atom_id res chain seq x y z
N GLY A 1 11.57 -17.02 -16.87
CA GLY A 1 12.63 -18.04 -16.77
C GLY A 1 12.92 -18.25 -15.32
N SER A 2 13.02 -19.50 -14.85
CA SER A 2 13.44 -19.77 -13.48
C SER A 2 14.93 -19.52 -13.38
N TYR A 3 15.32 -18.51 -12.60
CA TYR A 3 16.70 -18.37 -12.14
C TYR A 3 16.94 -19.36 -11.01
N ASP A 4 18.08 -20.03 -11.03
CA ASP A 4 18.53 -20.96 -9.97
C ASP A 4 18.86 -20.17 -8.71
N ASP A 5 18.30 -20.57 -7.56
CA ASP A 5 18.59 -19.97 -6.25
C ASP A 5 20.12 -19.99 -5.94
N ASP A 6 20.87 -20.92 -6.52
CA ASP A 6 22.32 -21.03 -6.37
C ASP A 6 23.11 -19.86 -7.00
N GLN A 7 22.61 -19.26 -8.10
CA GLN A 7 23.25 -18.08 -8.71
C GLN A 7 23.05 -16.82 -7.85
N PHE A 8 21.97 -16.80 -7.07
CA PHE A 8 21.68 -15.71 -6.17
C PHE A 8 22.68 -15.67 -5.00
N ASP A 9 23.01 -16.84 -4.45
CA ASP A 9 23.98 -16.97 -3.35
C ASP A 9 25.42 -16.60 -3.77
N GLU A 10 25.86 -16.92 -4.99
CA GLU A 10 27.18 -16.50 -5.50
C GLU A 10 27.28 -14.98 -5.69
N LEU A 11 26.25 -14.35 -6.26
CA LEU A 11 26.18 -12.90 -6.43
C LEU A 11 26.11 -12.20 -5.06
N PHE A 12 25.47 -12.82 -4.07
CA PHE A 12 25.42 -12.37 -2.68
C PHE A 12 26.75 -12.46 -1.94
N GLN A 13 27.52 -13.53 -2.14
CA GLN A 13 28.87 -13.65 -1.57
C GLN A 13 29.82 -12.58 -2.14
N SER A 14 29.60 -12.16 -3.38
CA SER A 14 30.30 -11.02 -3.99
C SER A 14 29.91 -9.67 -3.38
N MET A 15 28.66 -9.51 -2.92
CA MET A 15 28.19 -8.27 -2.27
C MET A 15 28.60 -8.17 -0.79
N ASN A 16 28.74 -9.28 -0.07
CA ASN A 16 29.23 -9.27 1.32
C ASN A 16 30.69 -8.77 1.44
N GLY A 17 31.43 -8.65 0.34
CA GLY A 17 32.72 -7.94 0.29
C GLY A 17 32.60 -6.41 0.42
N LEU A 18 31.41 -5.83 0.19
CA LEU A 18 31.12 -4.39 0.29
C LEU A 18 30.74 -3.94 1.71
N ASP A 19 30.37 -4.86 2.62
CA ASP A 19 30.02 -4.57 4.02
C ASP A 19 31.23 -4.13 4.90
N THR A 20 32.40 -3.92 4.28
CA THR A 20 33.60 -3.35 4.95
C THR A 20 33.76 -1.85 4.73
N LEU A 21 32.80 -1.18 4.07
CA LEU A 21 32.76 0.27 4.00
C LEU A 21 32.15 0.84 5.30
N ASP A 22 32.92 1.75 5.91
CA ASP A 22 32.77 2.32 7.25
C ASP A 22 31.33 2.65 7.67
N SER A 23 30.97 2.17 8.86
CA SER A 23 29.76 2.53 9.59
C SER A 23 29.81 3.98 10.07
N SER A 24 29.47 4.96 9.22
CA SER A 24 29.01 6.28 9.68
C SER A 24 27.48 6.35 9.57
N SER A 25 26.80 5.99 10.65
CA SER A 25 25.34 5.82 10.75
C SER A 25 24.49 7.09 10.58
N ASP A 26 25.07 8.23 10.23
CA ASP A 26 24.37 9.52 10.13
C ASP A 26 23.89 9.84 8.71
N ASP A 27 24.48 9.25 7.67
CA ASP A 27 24.15 9.57 6.26
C ASP A 27 22.87 8.84 5.76
N ASP A 28 22.56 7.66 6.30
CA ASP A 28 21.37 6.90 5.90
C ASP A 28 20.07 7.56 6.42
N PHE A 29 20.13 8.24 7.57
CA PHE A 29 19.00 9.02 8.10
C PHE A 29 18.79 10.32 7.30
N GLN A 30 19.86 10.92 6.76
CA GLN A 30 19.75 12.06 5.84
C GLN A 30 19.01 11.71 4.55
N THR A 31 19.07 10.46 4.08
CA THR A 31 18.34 10.04 2.88
C THR A 31 16.82 10.03 3.12
N CYS A 32 16.35 9.62 4.29
CA CYS A 32 14.93 9.73 4.66
C CYS A 32 14.48 11.18 4.84
N LEU A 33 15.34 12.04 5.40
CA LEU A 33 15.10 13.49 5.48
C LEU A 33 15.07 14.13 4.09
N SER A 34 15.85 13.64 3.12
CA SER A 34 15.85 14.16 1.75
C SER A 34 14.52 13.92 1.02
N LEU A 35 13.80 12.84 1.34
CA LEU A 35 12.45 12.57 0.83
C LEU A 35 11.42 13.51 1.46
N HIS A 36 11.56 13.78 2.77
CA HIS A 36 10.77 14.79 3.47
C HIS A 36 11.01 16.18 2.88
N ASP A 37 12.27 16.57 2.65
CA ASP A 37 12.64 17.88 2.09
C ASP A 37 12.24 18.02 0.62
N LEU A 38 12.28 16.94 -0.17
CA LEU A 38 11.76 16.91 -1.54
C LEU A 38 10.23 17.11 -1.56
N TRP A 39 9.52 16.54 -0.58
CA TRP A 39 8.06 16.65 -0.46
C TRP A 39 7.61 18.00 0.12
N VAL A 40 8.32 18.53 1.12
CA VAL A 40 8.10 19.89 1.66
C VAL A 40 8.40 20.95 0.60
N SER A 41 9.51 20.84 -0.14
CA SER A 41 9.87 21.81 -1.19
C SER A 41 8.92 21.81 -2.39
N THR A 42 8.26 20.69 -2.68
CA THR A 42 7.20 20.62 -3.71
C THR A 42 5.88 21.21 -3.24
N ASN A 43 5.62 21.24 -1.93
CA ASN A 43 4.41 21.83 -1.33
C ASN A 43 4.55 23.31 -0.94
N ASP A 44 5.76 23.80 -0.63
CA ASP A 44 6.03 25.24 -0.44
C ASP A 44 5.74 26.07 -1.71
N ALA A 45 5.65 25.41 -2.88
CA ALA A 45 5.25 26.01 -4.15
C ALA A 45 3.73 26.26 -4.28
N GLN A 46 2.89 25.84 -3.32
CA GLN A 46 1.44 26.03 -3.35
C GLN A 46 0.91 26.84 -2.16
N ASN A 47 1.35 28.10 -2.04
CA ASN A 47 0.60 29.11 -1.30
C ASN A 47 -0.60 29.59 -2.14
N ILE A 48 -1.67 28.78 -2.16
CA ILE A 48 -3.03 29.23 -2.55
C ILE A 48 -3.94 29.00 -1.35
N GLU A 49 -3.78 29.81 -0.31
CA GLU A 49 -4.78 29.95 0.74
C GLU A 49 -5.66 31.17 0.44
N SER A 50 -6.93 30.93 0.07
CA SER A 50 -8.08 31.72 0.58
C SER A 50 -9.47 31.38 0.03
N GLU A 51 -9.66 30.54 -1.02
CA GLU A 51 -11.01 30.38 -1.63
C GLU A 51 -11.75 29.04 -1.39
N HIS A 52 -11.16 28.02 -0.76
CA HIS A 52 -11.81 26.70 -0.67
C HIS A 52 -12.55 26.38 0.63
N ARG A 53 -12.77 27.34 1.54
CA ARG A 53 -13.46 27.08 2.81
C ARG A 53 -14.97 26.77 2.71
N ASN A 54 -15.62 26.94 1.55
CA ASN A 54 -17.09 26.89 1.46
C ASN A 54 -17.69 25.81 0.52
N THR A 55 -16.92 24.95 -0.12
CA THR A 55 -17.46 23.96 -1.09
C THR A 55 -17.27 22.49 -0.71
N ALA A 56 -16.66 22.15 0.42
CA ALA A 56 -16.32 20.77 0.78
C ALA A 56 -17.42 19.98 1.55
N THR A 57 -18.68 20.43 1.56
CA THR A 57 -19.75 19.79 2.36
C THR A 57 -20.89 19.15 1.58
N SER A 58 -20.86 19.09 0.25
CA SER A 58 -21.99 18.55 -0.51
C SER A 58 -21.55 17.70 -1.69
N GLU A 59 -21.22 16.44 -1.40
CA GLU A 59 -21.48 15.22 -2.20
C GLU A 59 -20.74 14.04 -1.56
N ARG A 60 -21.23 13.61 -0.38
CA ARG A 60 -20.73 12.41 0.31
C ARG A 60 -21.36 11.18 -0.31
N HIS A 61 -20.66 10.52 -1.22
CA HIS A 61 -20.77 9.07 -1.34
C HIS A 61 -19.97 8.44 -0.19
N GLY A 62 -20.66 7.95 0.84
CA GLY A 62 -20.11 6.99 1.82
C GLY A 62 -19.36 7.51 3.05
N LEU A 63 -18.85 8.75 3.09
CA LEU A 63 -17.97 9.22 4.20
C LEU A 63 -18.72 9.82 5.41
N GLY A 64 -19.78 9.15 5.86
CA GLY A 64 -20.59 9.55 7.02
C GLY A 64 -20.08 9.08 8.38
N GLY A 65 -18.83 8.65 8.49
CA GLY A 65 -18.24 8.19 9.76
C GLY A 65 -17.85 9.35 10.68
N HIS A 66 -17.90 9.12 12.00
CA HIS A 66 -17.16 9.97 12.94
C HIS A 66 -15.66 9.95 12.55
N GLU A 67 -14.87 10.94 12.99
CA GLU A 67 -13.39 10.95 12.86
C GLU A 67 -12.72 9.62 13.30
N ILE A 68 -13.47 8.85 14.09
CA ILE A 68 -13.17 7.54 14.64
C ILE A 68 -13.18 6.40 13.61
N ASP A 69 -14.04 6.50 12.59
CA ASP A 69 -14.24 5.52 11.52
C ASP A 69 -13.73 6.07 10.17
N ALA A 70 -12.95 7.15 10.21
CA ALA A 70 -12.44 7.78 9.01
C ALA A 70 -11.29 6.94 8.43
N PRO A 71 -11.33 6.63 7.12
CA PRO A 71 -10.33 5.81 6.46
C PRO A 71 -8.95 6.45 6.57
N LEU A 72 -7.88 5.65 6.41
CA LEU A 72 -6.49 6.11 6.38
C LEU A 72 -6.30 7.34 5.45
N ARG A 73 -7.08 7.38 4.36
CA ARG A 73 -7.19 8.51 3.42
C ARG A 73 -7.39 9.86 4.10
N TYR A 74 -8.18 9.96 5.17
CA TYR A 74 -8.40 11.22 5.89
C TYR A 74 -7.12 11.74 6.54
N GLY A 75 -6.33 10.86 7.16
CA GLY A 75 -5.03 11.23 7.73
C GLY A 75 -4.05 11.71 6.64
N VAL A 76 -4.05 11.04 5.48
CA VAL A 76 -3.23 11.45 4.33
C VAL A 76 -3.70 12.79 3.77
N GLU A 77 -5.00 13.02 3.66
CA GLU A 77 -5.56 14.30 3.23
C GLU A 77 -5.10 15.43 4.16
N LEU A 78 -5.17 15.23 5.48
CA LEU A 78 -4.64 16.19 6.45
C LEU A 78 -3.15 16.46 6.25
N MET A 79 -2.34 15.46 5.90
CA MET A 79 -0.92 15.69 5.56
C MET A 79 -0.79 16.56 4.30
N VAL A 80 -1.48 16.18 3.23
CA VAL A 80 -1.41 16.87 1.92
C VAL A 80 -1.89 18.32 2.03
N THR A 81 -2.89 18.62 2.87
CA THR A 81 -3.36 19.99 3.10
C THR A 81 -2.55 20.75 4.16
N GLY A 82 -1.39 20.23 4.59
CA GLY A 82 -0.50 20.88 5.56
C GLY A 82 -1.00 20.87 7.01
N HIS A 83 -2.05 20.10 7.33
CA HIS A 83 -2.62 19.99 8.68
C HIS A 83 -1.90 18.94 9.55
N PHE A 84 -0.56 19.01 9.60
CA PHE A 84 0.32 17.98 10.17
C PHE A 84 0.00 17.58 11.61
N THR A 85 -0.29 18.54 12.50
CA THR A 85 -0.64 18.24 13.91
C THR A 85 -1.96 17.45 14.03
N GLN A 86 -2.92 17.70 13.14
CA GLN A 86 -4.17 16.94 13.12
C GLN A 86 -3.93 15.54 12.57
N ALA A 87 -3.13 15.41 11.50
CA ALA A 87 -2.72 14.13 10.93
C ALA A 87 -2.00 13.25 11.98
N GLU A 88 -1.04 13.82 12.71
CA GLU A 88 -0.31 13.10 13.77
C GLU A 88 -1.26 12.57 14.85
N ARG A 89 -2.18 13.42 15.34
CA ARG A 89 -3.19 13.01 16.34
C ARG A 89 -4.10 11.93 15.80
N PHE A 90 -4.52 12.05 14.54
CA PHE A 90 -5.36 11.06 13.87
C PHE A 90 -4.66 9.68 13.84
N PHE A 91 -3.42 9.61 13.33
CA PHE A 91 -2.65 8.37 13.29
C PHE A 91 -2.37 7.82 14.69
N GLN A 92 -2.04 8.68 15.66
CA GLN A 92 -1.80 8.26 17.04
C GLN A 92 -3.05 7.65 17.69
N ASN A 93 -4.23 8.24 17.46
CA ASN A 93 -5.48 7.69 17.94
C ASN A 93 -5.79 6.34 17.31
N ARG A 94 -5.51 6.19 16.01
CA ARG A 94 -5.67 4.93 15.28
C ARG A 94 -4.76 3.83 15.84
N ILE A 95 -3.47 4.12 16.02
CA ILE A 95 -2.48 3.21 16.61
C ILE A 95 -2.89 2.79 18.03
N LYS A 96 -3.36 3.73 18.88
CA LYS A 96 -3.76 3.45 20.27
C LYS A 96 -5.00 2.56 20.37
N ARG A 97 -5.95 2.71 19.45
CA ARG A 97 -7.16 1.89 19.41
C ARG A 97 -6.87 0.47 18.96
N GLY A 98 -5.76 0.26 18.26
CA GLY A 98 -5.38 -1.03 17.70
C GLY A 98 -6.23 -1.36 16.47
N SER A 99 -6.45 -2.65 16.23
CA SER A 99 -7.39 -3.11 15.21
C SER A 99 -8.76 -2.46 15.44
N VAL A 100 -9.32 -1.82 14.41
CA VAL A 100 -10.75 -1.44 14.39
C VAL A 100 -11.53 -2.67 14.85
N PRO A 101 -12.46 -2.58 15.82
CA PRO A 101 -13.18 -3.75 16.30
C PRO A 101 -13.72 -4.53 15.11
N THR A 102 -13.20 -5.76 14.91
CA THR A 102 -13.64 -6.66 13.86
C THR A 102 -15.15 -6.65 13.89
N VAL A 103 -15.77 -6.23 12.80
CA VAL A 103 -17.16 -5.80 12.76
C VAL A 103 -18.07 -6.83 13.46
N GLN A 104 -18.35 -6.58 14.74
CA GLN A 104 -19.19 -7.44 15.58
C GLN A 104 -20.65 -7.48 15.08
N ARG A 105 -20.99 -6.65 14.08
CA ARG A 105 -22.33 -6.59 13.50
C ARG A 105 -22.69 -7.85 12.68
N TYR A 106 -21.74 -8.71 12.31
CA TYR A 106 -22.02 -9.86 11.42
C TYR A 106 -22.40 -11.16 12.12
N ALA A 107 -22.29 -11.25 13.44
CA ALA A 107 -22.73 -12.43 14.18
C ALA A 107 -24.27 -12.63 14.18
N GLN A 108 -25.06 -11.71 13.59
CA GLN A 108 -26.50 -11.79 13.56
C GLN A 108 -27.07 -12.65 12.42
N ASP A 109 -26.37 -12.78 11.28
CA ASP A 109 -26.78 -13.69 10.21
C ASP A 109 -26.11 -15.06 10.39
N LYS A 110 -26.87 -16.03 10.91
CA LYS A 110 -26.41 -17.41 11.15
C LYS A 110 -25.95 -18.13 9.89
N SER A 111 -26.34 -17.68 8.70
CA SER A 111 -25.86 -18.25 7.43
C SER A 111 -24.40 -17.87 7.13
N ILE A 112 -23.97 -16.70 7.62
CA ILE A 112 -22.63 -16.15 7.49
C ILE A 112 -21.82 -16.33 8.79
N SER A 113 -22.45 -16.68 9.92
CA SER A 113 -21.79 -16.84 11.24
C SER A 113 -20.73 -17.95 11.30
N SER A 114 -20.50 -18.67 10.20
CA SER A 114 -19.35 -19.55 9.99
C SER A 114 -18.18 -18.86 9.28
N TYR A 115 -18.23 -17.52 9.16
CA TYR A 115 -17.19 -16.66 8.62
C TYR A 115 -15.88 -17.10 9.27
N ALA A 116 -14.92 -17.47 8.43
CA ALA A 116 -13.77 -18.30 8.83
C ALA A 116 -12.82 -17.59 9.81
N TRP A 117 -13.07 -16.31 10.09
CA TRP A 117 -12.25 -15.55 11.00
C TRP A 117 -12.63 -15.77 12.45
N LYS A 118 -11.74 -16.43 13.17
CA LYS A 118 -11.85 -16.56 14.62
C LYS A 118 -11.79 -15.16 15.23
N GLU A 119 -12.85 -14.74 15.93
CA GLU A 119 -12.96 -13.45 16.63
C GLU A 119 -11.77 -13.14 17.56
N SER A 120 -11.00 -14.17 17.95
CA SER A 120 -9.84 -14.03 18.83
C SER A 120 -8.57 -13.50 18.15
N LYS A 121 -8.52 -13.38 16.83
CA LYS A 121 -7.33 -12.91 16.11
C LYS A 121 -7.65 -11.74 15.19
N ALA A 122 -6.83 -10.68 15.28
CA ALA A 122 -6.90 -9.55 14.35
C ALA A 122 -6.80 -9.99 12.88
N HIS A 123 -7.46 -9.24 12.00
CA HIS A 123 -7.38 -9.45 10.57
C HIS A 123 -6.02 -8.94 10.03
N PRO A 124 -5.34 -9.61 9.08
CA PRO A 124 -4.05 -9.14 8.56
C PRO A 124 -4.14 -7.73 7.97
N ARG A 125 -5.24 -7.36 7.29
CA ARG A 125 -5.48 -5.98 6.82
C ARG A 125 -5.46 -4.95 7.97
N GLU A 126 -6.10 -5.26 9.11
CA GLU A 126 -6.10 -4.34 10.26
C GLU A 126 -4.67 -4.15 10.80
N MET A 127 -3.87 -5.21 10.81
CA MET A 127 -2.46 -5.14 11.22
C MET A 127 -1.63 -4.30 10.26
N LEU A 128 -1.82 -4.47 8.96
CA LEU A 128 -1.18 -3.64 7.94
C LEU A 128 -1.55 -2.17 8.13
N LEU A 129 -2.84 -1.85 8.19
CA LEU A 129 -3.32 -0.47 8.34
C LEU A 129 -2.79 0.20 9.63
N CYS A 130 -2.59 -0.58 10.69
CA CYS A 130 -1.95 -0.11 11.91
C CYS A 130 -0.45 0.18 11.70
N GLY A 131 0.25 -0.71 10.97
CA GLY A 131 1.64 -0.49 10.56
C GLY A 131 1.80 0.74 9.67
N GLU A 132 0.93 0.92 8.68
CA GLU A 132 0.92 2.09 7.78
C GLU A 132 0.66 3.39 8.54
N ALA A 133 -0.33 3.40 9.45
CA ALA A 133 -0.57 4.55 10.31
C ALA A 133 0.65 4.90 11.16
N LEU A 134 1.39 3.90 11.65
CA LEU A 134 2.63 4.11 12.39
C LEU A 134 3.75 4.67 11.50
N VAL A 135 3.89 4.21 10.25
CA VAL A 135 4.84 4.77 9.28
C VAL A 135 4.51 6.22 8.93
N LEU A 136 3.24 6.53 8.70
CA LEU A 136 2.82 7.91 8.40
C LEU A 136 3.05 8.83 9.60
N ARG A 137 2.82 8.34 10.82
CA ARG A 137 3.19 9.10 12.04
C ARG A 137 4.71 9.26 12.17
N LEU A 138 5.48 8.21 11.92
CA LEU A 138 6.95 8.25 11.90
C LEU A 138 7.48 9.33 10.95
N TRP A 139 6.86 9.52 9.79
CA TRP A 139 7.23 10.60 8.87
C TRP A 139 6.98 11.99 9.45
N LEU A 140 5.96 12.15 10.30
CA LEU A 140 5.63 13.42 10.93
C LEU A 140 6.51 13.71 12.17
N THR A 141 6.90 12.68 12.92
CA THR A 141 7.59 12.83 14.20
C THR A 141 9.08 12.55 14.16
N ALA A 142 9.56 11.84 13.13
CA ALA A 142 10.91 11.30 13.02
C ALA A 142 11.37 10.46 14.25
N GLU A 143 10.42 9.88 14.99
CA GLU A 143 10.70 9.19 16.25
C GLU A 143 11.28 7.78 15.99
N SER A 144 12.61 7.64 16.04
CA SER A 144 13.32 6.39 15.74
C SER A 144 12.91 5.18 16.61
N SER A 145 12.38 5.44 17.82
CA SER A 145 11.85 4.40 18.72
C SER A 145 10.68 3.63 18.07
N GLU A 146 9.94 4.29 17.18
CA GLU A 146 8.76 3.74 16.53
C GLU A 146 9.10 2.92 15.29
N THR A 147 10.28 3.11 14.70
CA THR A 147 10.74 2.35 13.51
C THR A 147 10.76 0.85 13.80
N LYS A 148 11.31 0.46 14.95
CA LYS A 148 11.32 -0.94 15.38
C LYS A 148 9.90 -1.48 15.57
N ARG A 149 9.02 -0.70 16.20
CA ARG A 149 7.63 -1.07 16.42
C ARG A 149 6.87 -1.24 15.10
N ALA A 150 7.13 -0.41 14.09
CA ALA A 150 6.58 -0.55 12.75
C ALA A 150 7.07 -1.84 12.07
N ALA A 151 8.38 -2.12 12.14
CA ALA A 151 8.95 -3.35 11.61
C ALA A 151 8.35 -4.62 12.26
N ASP A 152 8.12 -4.59 13.57
CA ASP A 152 7.48 -5.68 14.31
C ASP A 152 6.02 -5.86 13.88
N LEU A 153 5.27 -4.76 13.69
CA LEU A 153 3.89 -4.80 13.20
C LEU A 153 3.79 -5.38 11.78
N PHE A 154 4.65 -4.95 10.86
CA PHE A 154 4.67 -5.52 9.50
C PHE A 154 5.08 -6.99 9.50
N SER A 155 6.03 -7.38 10.36
CA SER A 155 6.39 -8.79 10.52
C SER A 155 5.20 -9.62 11.00
N ALA A 156 4.47 -9.13 12.00
CA ALA A 156 3.28 -9.80 12.51
C ALA A 156 2.14 -9.83 11.47
N ALA A 157 2.00 -8.78 10.65
CA ALA A 157 1.05 -8.74 9.53
C ALA A 157 1.39 -9.78 8.45
N VAL A 158 2.68 -9.94 8.09
CA VAL A 158 3.16 -10.98 7.17
C VAL A 158 2.82 -12.38 7.70
N ASP A 159 3.22 -12.69 8.93
CA ASP A 159 2.98 -14.01 9.53
C ASP A 159 1.47 -14.32 9.61
N ARG A 160 0.67 -13.29 9.93
CA ARG A 160 -0.78 -13.41 10.00
C ARG A 160 -1.40 -13.65 8.63
N ALA A 161 -0.96 -12.90 7.60
CA ALA A 161 -1.45 -13.01 6.24
C ALA A 161 -1.13 -14.39 5.64
N GLU A 162 0.07 -14.92 5.85
CA GLU A 162 0.44 -16.27 5.41
C GLU A 162 -0.43 -17.35 6.05
N SER A 163 -0.60 -17.29 7.37
CA SER A 163 -1.45 -18.26 8.09
C SER A 163 -2.89 -18.18 7.59
N ALA A 164 -3.41 -16.98 7.41
CA ALA A 164 -4.77 -16.74 6.96
C ALA A 164 -5.01 -17.17 5.51
N LEU A 165 -4.04 -16.92 4.64
CA LEU A 165 -4.09 -17.34 3.24
C LEU A 165 -4.23 -18.86 3.15
N ARG A 166 -3.36 -19.61 3.86
CA ARG A 166 -3.44 -21.08 3.90
C ARG A 166 -4.79 -21.60 4.41
N ASP A 167 -5.30 -21.00 5.49
CA ASP A 167 -6.60 -21.38 6.07
C ASP A 167 -7.75 -21.10 5.09
N SER A 168 -7.72 -19.93 4.43
CA SER A 168 -8.76 -19.47 3.50
C SER A 168 -8.75 -20.27 2.21
N GLU A 169 -7.58 -20.60 1.66
CA GLU A 169 -7.44 -21.46 0.48
C GLU A 169 -7.95 -22.88 0.76
N SER A 170 -7.59 -23.46 1.91
CA SER A 170 -8.11 -24.78 2.30
C SER A 170 -9.63 -24.79 2.47
N ALA A 171 -10.19 -23.71 3.00
CA ALA A 171 -11.65 -23.56 3.13
C ALA A 171 -12.33 -23.32 1.78
N LEU A 172 -11.70 -22.55 0.88
CA LEU A 172 -12.22 -22.23 -0.44
C LEU A 172 -12.35 -23.49 -1.30
N GLN A 173 -11.38 -24.40 -1.24
CA GLN A 173 -11.42 -25.70 -1.92
C GLN A 173 -12.62 -26.57 -1.53
N LYS A 174 -13.18 -26.35 -0.33
CA LYS A 174 -14.33 -27.09 0.20
C LYS A 174 -15.65 -26.35 -0.02
N ALA A 175 -15.61 -25.08 -0.44
CA ALA A 175 -16.79 -24.26 -0.63
C ALA A 175 -17.40 -24.51 -2.01
N VAL A 176 -18.74 -24.47 -2.10
CA VAL A 176 -19.46 -24.62 -3.37
C VAL A 176 -19.22 -23.37 -4.22
N PRO A 177 -18.67 -23.48 -5.44
CA PRO A 177 -18.47 -22.33 -6.33
C PRO A 177 -19.76 -21.54 -6.54
N GLY A 178 -19.66 -20.21 -6.46
CA GLY A 178 -20.80 -19.29 -6.60
C GLY A 178 -21.67 -19.13 -5.35
N SER A 179 -21.41 -19.86 -4.26
CA SER A 179 -22.07 -19.61 -2.97
C SER A 179 -21.56 -18.33 -2.30
N ALA A 180 -22.36 -17.72 -1.42
CA ALA A 180 -21.94 -16.56 -0.62
C ALA A 180 -20.63 -16.82 0.15
N ARG A 181 -20.51 -18.01 0.75
CA ARG A 181 -19.30 -18.44 1.45
C ARG A 181 -18.08 -18.52 0.52
N TRP A 182 -18.27 -19.01 -0.71
CA TRP A 182 -17.19 -19.08 -1.69
C TRP A 182 -16.71 -17.68 -2.08
N SER A 183 -17.63 -16.75 -2.34
CA SER A 183 -17.29 -15.35 -2.67
C SER A 183 -16.48 -14.69 -1.56
N VAL A 184 -16.93 -14.86 -0.32
CA VAL A 184 -16.22 -14.35 0.86
C VAL A 184 -14.83 -14.95 1.02
N LEU A 185 -14.68 -16.26 0.89
CA LEU A 185 -13.36 -16.90 1.00
C LEU A 185 -12.44 -16.51 -0.15
N ARG A 186 -12.99 -16.35 -1.36
CA ARG A 186 -12.22 -15.87 -2.52
C ARG A 186 -11.71 -14.46 -2.26
N PHE A 187 -12.56 -13.61 -1.69
CA PHE A 187 -12.22 -12.26 -1.28
C PHE A 187 -11.11 -12.27 -0.22
N ASP A 188 -11.24 -13.04 0.85
CA ASP A 188 -10.23 -13.14 1.93
C ASP A 188 -8.87 -13.62 1.39
N VAL A 189 -8.87 -14.55 0.43
CA VAL A 189 -7.64 -15.03 -0.24
C VAL A 189 -6.93 -13.88 -0.96
N GLU A 190 -7.66 -13.07 -1.74
CA GLU A 190 -7.06 -11.96 -2.48
C GLU A 190 -6.61 -10.82 -1.54
N ASP A 191 -7.35 -10.54 -0.46
CA ASP A 191 -6.93 -9.57 0.56
C ASP A 191 -5.67 -10.03 1.29
N CYS A 192 -5.58 -11.31 1.66
CA CYS A 192 -4.38 -11.84 2.30
C CYS A 192 -3.15 -11.76 1.40
N LYS A 193 -3.29 -11.99 0.08
CA LYS A 193 -2.18 -11.82 -0.88
C LYS A 193 -1.73 -10.37 -0.98
N LEU A 194 -2.67 -9.43 -1.06
CA LEU A 194 -2.36 -8.00 -1.10
C LEU A 194 -1.65 -7.56 0.18
N VAL A 195 -2.20 -7.91 1.34
CA VAL A 195 -1.55 -7.63 2.65
C VAL A 195 -0.16 -8.24 2.71
N LEU A 196 0.01 -9.48 2.25
CA LEU A 196 1.31 -10.15 2.26
C LEU A 196 2.32 -9.38 1.41
N ALA A 197 1.94 -8.91 0.23
CA ALA A 197 2.79 -8.10 -0.64
C ALA A 197 3.19 -6.77 0.03
N GLU A 198 2.19 -5.98 0.47
CA GLU A 198 2.41 -4.66 1.06
C GLU A 198 3.18 -4.73 2.38
N ALA A 199 2.79 -5.63 3.29
CA ALA A 199 3.49 -5.79 4.57
C ALA A 199 4.93 -6.27 4.38
N THR A 200 5.18 -7.17 3.42
CA THR A 200 6.55 -7.61 3.08
C THR A 200 7.37 -6.45 2.54
N PHE A 201 6.78 -5.62 1.68
CA PHE A 201 7.44 -4.43 1.15
C PHE A 201 7.80 -3.44 2.26
N PHE A 202 6.85 -3.05 3.12
CA PHE A 202 7.13 -2.11 4.20
C PHE A 202 8.12 -2.69 5.23
N LYS A 203 8.05 -3.99 5.52
CA LYS A 203 9.06 -4.69 6.33
C LYS A 203 10.45 -4.58 5.70
N ALA A 204 10.56 -4.78 4.38
CA ALA A 204 11.81 -4.62 3.66
C ALA A 204 12.35 -3.19 3.79
N ALA A 205 11.50 -2.18 3.59
CA ALA A 205 11.86 -0.77 3.74
C ALA A 205 12.38 -0.47 5.16
N MET A 206 11.68 -0.93 6.20
CA MET A 206 12.12 -0.74 7.59
C MET A 206 13.46 -1.44 7.88
N GLN A 207 13.69 -2.61 7.30
CA GLN A 207 14.98 -3.33 7.44
C GLN A 207 16.12 -2.57 6.76
N LEU A 208 15.90 -2.05 5.55
CA LEU A 208 16.88 -1.24 4.83
C LEU A 208 17.25 0.01 5.64
N VAL A 209 16.26 0.76 6.14
CA VAL A 209 16.48 1.98 6.95
C VAL A 209 17.17 1.67 8.28
N SER A 210 17.02 0.45 8.80
CA SER A 210 17.68 0.02 10.04
C SER A 210 19.08 -0.58 9.80
N GLY A 211 19.67 -0.42 8.60
CA GLY A 211 20.98 -0.94 8.24
C GLY A 211 21.04 -2.44 7.96
N GLN A 212 19.90 -3.13 7.83
CA GLN A 212 19.84 -4.57 7.52
C GLN A 212 19.75 -4.79 5.99
N SER A 213 20.73 -4.25 5.25
CA SER A 213 20.70 -4.13 3.78
C SER A 213 20.40 -5.45 3.06
N VAL A 214 21.18 -6.50 3.37
CA VAL A 214 21.03 -7.84 2.79
C VAL A 214 19.62 -8.41 2.99
N ARG A 215 19.13 -8.40 4.24
CA ARG A 215 17.81 -8.94 4.58
C ARG A 215 16.69 -8.11 3.95
N GLY A 216 16.85 -6.79 3.95
CA GLY A 216 15.94 -5.85 3.32
C GLY A 216 15.80 -6.10 1.83
N LEU A 217 16.91 -6.25 1.10
CA LEU A 217 16.91 -6.55 -0.34
C LEU A 217 16.23 -7.87 -0.66
N TYR A 218 16.46 -8.91 0.13
CA TYR A 218 15.77 -10.20 -0.01
C TYR A 218 14.25 -10.05 0.16
N GLN A 219 13.79 -9.36 1.22
CA GLN A 219 12.36 -9.13 1.45
C GLN A 219 11.76 -8.25 0.35
N LEU A 220 12.51 -7.28 -0.17
CA LEU A 220 12.08 -6.43 -1.27
C LEU A 220 11.82 -7.26 -2.53
N ARG A 221 12.70 -8.24 -2.82
CA ARG A 221 12.54 -9.18 -3.95
C ARG A 221 11.32 -10.05 -3.76
N ARG A 222 11.14 -10.56 -2.54
CA ARG A 222 9.96 -11.33 -2.17
C ARG A 222 8.67 -10.53 -2.36
N ALA A 223 8.64 -9.27 -1.94
CA ALA A 223 7.48 -8.40 -2.13
C ALA A 223 7.19 -8.17 -3.62
N TRP A 224 8.22 -7.93 -4.42
CA TRP A 224 8.07 -7.79 -5.87
C TRP A 224 7.47 -9.04 -6.53
N ASN A 225 7.96 -10.23 -6.18
CA ASN A 225 7.41 -11.47 -6.73
C ASN A 225 5.90 -11.61 -6.44
N LEU A 226 5.44 -11.20 -5.25
CA LEU A 226 4.02 -11.19 -4.91
C LEU A 226 3.22 -10.19 -5.75
N PHE A 227 3.76 -8.99 -6.01
CA PHE A 227 3.17 -8.03 -6.95
C PHE A 227 3.20 -8.53 -8.40
N GLU A 228 4.22 -9.30 -8.80
CA GLU A 228 4.31 -9.88 -10.13
C GLU A 228 3.28 -10.97 -10.38
N GLU A 229 3.09 -11.84 -9.39
CA GLU A 229 2.14 -12.95 -9.42
C GLU A 229 0.69 -12.46 -9.52
N SER A 230 0.36 -11.33 -8.90
CA SER A 230 -0.98 -10.73 -9.02
C SER A 230 -1.27 -10.25 -10.45
N GLY A 231 -0.22 -9.86 -11.18
CA GLY A 231 -0.29 -9.41 -12.57
C GLY A 231 -1.03 -8.10 -12.80
N TYR A 232 -1.38 -7.34 -11.74
CA TYR A 232 -2.14 -6.09 -11.86
C TYR A 232 -1.41 -5.03 -12.69
N HIS A 233 -0.11 -4.84 -12.47
CA HIS A 233 0.71 -3.91 -13.25
C HIS A 233 0.76 -4.23 -14.75
N LYS A 234 0.54 -5.50 -15.15
CA LYS A 234 0.49 -5.91 -16.57
C LYS A 234 -0.83 -5.55 -17.25
N ARG A 235 -1.88 -5.24 -16.46
CA ARG A 235 -3.22 -4.91 -16.96
C ARG A 235 -3.41 -3.42 -17.15
N VAL A 236 -2.55 -2.60 -16.55
CA VAL A 236 -2.58 -1.15 -16.68
C VAL A 236 -1.95 -0.75 -18.01
N LYS A 237 -2.74 -0.08 -18.85
CA LYS A 237 -2.25 0.49 -20.10
C LYS A 237 -1.39 1.69 -19.77
N PRO A 238 -0.12 1.79 -20.20
CA PRO A 238 0.70 2.96 -19.95
C PRO A 238 -0.02 4.25 -20.31
N LEU A 239 -0.08 5.20 -19.37
CA LEU A 239 -0.63 6.53 -19.61
C LEU A 239 0.37 7.24 -20.52
N ASP A 240 -0.05 7.55 -21.73
CA ASP A 240 0.78 8.33 -22.65
C ASP A 240 0.82 9.80 -22.20
N LEU A 241 1.65 10.08 -21.19
CA LEU A 241 1.86 11.42 -20.65
C LEU A 241 2.40 12.41 -21.71
N SER A 242 2.95 11.90 -22.83
CA SER A 242 3.43 12.75 -23.93
C SER A 242 2.29 13.45 -24.66
N THR A 243 1.10 12.86 -24.71
CA THR A 243 -0.08 13.45 -25.37
C THR A 243 -0.80 14.47 -24.48
N SER A 244 -0.75 14.30 -23.16
CA SER A 244 -1.48 15.14 -22.20
C SER A 244 -0.82 16.50 -21.95
N LEU A 245 0.51 16.58 -22.05
CA LEU A 245 1.27 17.82 -21.77
C LEU A 245 1.37 18.79 -22.96
N VAL A 246 1.19 18.30 -24.19
CA VAL A 246 1.43 19.12 -25.41
C VAL A 246 0.24 20.00 -25.79
N ASN A 247 -0.96 19.76 -25.25
CA ASN A 247 -2.14 20.59 -25.55
C ASN A 247 -2.37 21.75 -24.54
N GLY A 248 -1.39 22.03 -23.66
CA GLY A 248 -1.50 23.07 -22.63
C GLY A 248 -1.29 24.52 -23.11
N SER A 249 -0.97 24.76 -24.38
CA SER A 249 -0.85 26.12 -24.90
C SER A 249 -2.15 26.56 -25.56
N SER A 250 -2.89 27.43 -24.86
CA SER A 250 -4.06 28.17 -25.35
C SER A 250 -5.39 27.39 -25.44
N ALA A 251 -6.13 27.31 -24.32
CA ALA A 251 -7.45 27.94 -24.21
C ALA A 251 -8.17 27.48 -22.95
N THR A 252 -8.75 28.47 -22.25
CA THR A 252 -9.83 28.37 -21.24
C THR A 252 -9.56 27.60 -19.95
N LYS A 253 -9.68 28.34 -18.84
CA LYS A 253 -9.76 27.92 -17.43
C LYS A 253 -10.95 27.00 -17.10
N ASP A 254 -11.47 26.26 -18.09
CA ASP A 254 -12.48 25.25 -17.85
C ASP A 254 -11.78 24.03 -17.26
N LYS A 255 -12.30 23.58 -16.12
CA LYS A 255 -11.82 22.45 -15.34
C LYS A 255 -11.35 21.34 -16.28
N MET A 256 -10.03 21.12 -16.30
CA MET A 256 -9.44 19.97 -16.96
C MET A 256 -9.89 18.74 -16.15
N GLU A 257 -11.08 18.22 -16.46
CA GLU A 257 -11.53 16.93 -15.97
C GLU A 257 -10.54 15.91 -16.52
N PHE A 258 -9.62 15.46 -15.67
CA PHE A 258 -8.73 14.37 -15.96
C PHE A 258 -9.59 13.11 -16.09
N ARG A 259 -10.08 12.83 -17.30
CA ARG A 259 -10.81 11.60 -17.59
C ARG A 259 -9.80 10.49 -17.78
N PHE A 260 -9.65 9.67 -16.75
CA PHE A 260 -8.89 8.43 -16.84
C PHE A 260 -9.47 7.58 -17.99
N PRO A 261 -8.63 6.99 -18.86
CA PRO A 261 -9.12 6.11 -19.91
C PRO A 261 -9.93 4.97 -19.28
N PRO A 262 -11.03 4.52 -19.92
CA PRO A 262 -11.82 3.40 -19.42
C PRO A 262 -10.93 2.18 -19.24
N MET A 263 -10.96 1.60 -18.04
CA MET A 263 -10.10 0.50 -17.62
C MET A 263 -10.32 -0.75 -18.51
N CYS A 264 -9.29 -1.58 -18.67
CA CYS A 264 -9.36 -2.79 -19.51
C CYS A 264 -10.16 -3.91 -18.79
N ALA A 265 -11.31 -4.29 -19.36
CA ALA A 265 -12.40 -5.00 -18.69
C ALA A 265 -12.18 -6.49 -18.28
N SER A 266 -11.16 -7.19 -18.78
CA SER A 266 -11.11 -8.65 -18.56
C SER A 266 -10.51 -9.01 -17.19
N GLY A 267 -11.38 -9.30 -16.21
CA GLY A 267 -11.04 -9.86 -14.89
C GLY A 267 -11.15 -8.89 -13.72
N GLU A 268 -11.15 -7.58 -13.97
CA GLU A 268 -11.42 -6.58 -12.91
C GLU A 268 -12.91 -6.51 -12.57
N GLU A 269 -13.80 -6.75 -13.54
CA GLU A 269 -15.25 -6.78 -13.29
C GLU A 269 -15.64 -7.86 -12.26
N GLU A 270 -14.95 -9.02 -12.29
CA GLU A 270 -15.19 -10.09 -11.31
C GLU A 270 -14.77 -9.66 -9.90
N ILE A 271 -13.59 -9.03 -9.78
CA ILE A 271 -13.04 -8.59 -8.49
C ILE A 271 -13.85 -7.41 -7.94
N GLN A 272 -14.25 -6.47 -8.80
CA GLN A 272 -15.12 -5.36 -8.41
C GLN A 272 -16.49 -5.88 -7.99
N ALA A 273 -17.09 -6.81 -8.73
CA ALA A 273 -18.36 -7.41 -8.34
C ALA A 273 -18.26 -8.18 -7.02
N LEU A 274 -17.12 -8.85 -6.78
CA LEU A 274 -16.83 -9.53 -5.53
C LEU A 274 -16.72 -8.55 -4.36
N GLU A 275 -16.01 -7.46 -4.58
CA GLU A 275 -15.84 -6.37 -3.62
C GLU A 275 -17.19 -5.71 -3.32
N ASP A 276 -17.94 -5.30 -4.34
CA ASP A 276 -19.26 -4.72 -4.19
C ASP A 276 -20.19 -5.68 -3.42
N TYR A 277 -20.16 -6.97 -3.77
CA TYR A 277 -20.93 -7.99 -3.05
C TYR A 277 -20.54 -8.07 -1.57
N VAL A 278 -19.24 -8.15 -1.28
CA VAL A 278 -18.72 -8.26 0.09
C VAL A 278 -18.99 -6.98 0.88
N CYS A 279 -18.72 -5.80 0.32
CA CYS A 279 -18.96 -4.51 0.97
C CYS A 279 -20.45 -4.25 1.21
N ASN A 280 -21.33 -4.66 0.29
CA ASN A 280 -22.78 -4.51 0.48
C ASN A 280 -23.35 -5.55 1.46
N THR A 281 -22.84 -6.78 1.44
CA THR A 281 -23.39 -7.90 2.25
C THR A 281 -22.79 -7.93 3.65
N LEU A 282 -21.48 -7.71 3.75
CA LEU A 282 -20.68 -7.75 4.97
C LEU A 282 -20.25 -6.36 5.41
N GLY A 283 -20.95 -5.31 4.97
CA GLY A 283 -20.70 -3.90 5.27
C GLY A 283 -19.25 -3.44 5.08
N VAL A 284 -19.03 -2.17 5.40
CA VAL A 284 -17.74 -1.52 5.17
C VAL A 284 -16.76 -1.95 6.27
N ARG A 285 -15.80 -2.84 5.96
CA ARG A 285 -14.45 -2.63 6.53
C ARG A 285 -13.86 -1.45 5.76
N GLU A 286 -12.91 -0.72 6.35
CA GLU A 286 -12.16 0.31 5.63
C GLU A 286 -11.37 -0.32 4.47
N TYR A 287 -12.08 -0.60 3.39
CA TYR A 287 -11.58 -1.23 2.19
C TYR A 287 -11.22 -0.11 1.23
N VAL A 288 -9.92 -0.05 0.94
CA VAL A 288 -9.45 0.47 -0.33
C VAL A 288 -9.67 -0.69 -1.29
N GLY A 289 -10.46 -0.48 -2.34
CA GLY A 289 -10.84 -1.58 -3.22
C GLY A 289 -9.65 -2.34 -3.79
N PHE A 290 -9.80 -3.62 -4.10
CA PHE A 290 -8.64 -4.47 -4.43
C PHE A 290 -7.86 -3.93 -5.62
N GLY A 291 -8.56 -3.48 -6.65
CA GLY A 291 -7.91 -2.83 -7.79
C GLY A 291 -7.10 -1.63 -7.36
N SER A 292 -7.67 -0.76 -6.53
CA SER A 292 -6.99 0.42 -6.00
C SER A 292 -5.82 0.06 -5.08
N GLY A 293 -5.96 -0.95 -4.22
CA GLY A 293 -4.91 -1.42 -3.32
C GLY A 293 -3.72 -2.03 -4.08
N TRP A 294 -3.98 -2.93 -5.04
CA TRP A 294 -2.91 -3.48 -5.88
C TRP A 294 -2.20 -2.43 -6.72
N ARG A 295 -2.96 -1.47 -7.29
CA ARG A 295 -2.38 -0.34 -8.02
C ARG A 295 -1.55 0.55 -7.10
N PHE A 296 -2.07 0.91 -5.94
CA PHE A 296 -1.34 1.70 -4.96
C PHE A 296 -0.05 1.01 -4.53
N GLY A 297 -0.12 -0.23 -4.04
CA GLY A 297 1.04 -0.97 -3.57
C GLY A 297 2.10 -1.16 -4.66
N THR A 298 1.69 -1.53 -5.87
CA THR A 298 2.62 -1.72 -6.99
C THR A 298 3.19 -0.37 -7.48
N GLY A 299 2.36 0.66 -7.55
CA GLY A 299 2.77 1.99 -7.95
C GLY A 299 3.78 2.61 -6.98
N PHE A 300 3.49 2.49 -5.69
CA PHE A 300 4.37 2.95 -4.61
C PHE A 300 5.70 2.21 -4.66
N TYR A 301 5.67 0.88 -4.82
CA TYR A 301 6.87 0.08 -5.01
C TYR A 301 7.75 0.62 -6.15
N LEU A 302 7.18 0.76 -7.36
CA LEU A 302 7.93 1.19 -8.55
C LEU A 302 8.51 2.59 -8.39
N VAL A 303 7.77 3.52 -7.76
CA VAL A 303 8.27 4.87 -7.46
C VAL A 303 9.41 4.82 -6.47
N VAL A 304 9.28 4.08 -5.37
CA VAL A 304 10.34 3.97 -4.34
C VAL A 304 11.62 3.39 -4.94
N ILE A 305 11.53 2.34 -5.74
CA ILE A 305 12.70 1.76 -6.43
C ILE A 305 13.31 2.76 -7.41
N ALA A 306 12.49 3.52 -8.15
CA ALA A 306 12.98 4.51 -9.10
C ALA A 306 13.64 5.74 -8.44
N MET A 307 13.39 5.97 -7.14
CA MET A 307 14.04 7.01 -6.35
C MET A 307 15.35 6.55 -5.70
N ALA A 308 15.69 5.26 -5.78
CA ALA A 308 16.95 4.74 -5.27
C ALA A 308 18.14 5.42 -5.96
N PRO A 309 19.27 5.63 -5.24
CA PRO A 309 20.50 6.15 -5.85
C PRO A 309 20.92 5.30 -7.06
N SER A 310 21.48 5.92 -8.11
CA SER A 310 21.84 5.21 -9.34
C SER A 310 22.84 4.06 -9.14
N SER A 311 23.67 4.14 -8.09
CA SER A 311 24.56 3.05 -7.66
C SER A 311 23.76 1.81 -7.21
N LEU A 312 22.67 2.02 -6.48
CA LEU A 312 21.79 0.96 -5.99
C LEU A 312 20.87 0.44 -7.08
N VAL A 313 20.38 1.30 -7.99
CA VAL A 313 19.50 0.89 -9.09
C VAL A 313 20.12 -0.22 -9.94
N ARG A 314 21.41 -0.14 -10.28
CA ARG A 314 22.09 -1.20 -11.05
C ARG A 314 22.13 -2.53 -10.31
N VAL A 315 22.38 -2.50 -9.01
CA VAL A 315 22.36 -3.71 -8.17
C VAL A 315 20.94 -4.29 -8.14
N LEU A 316 19.95 -3.42 -7.99
CA LEU A 316 18.55 -3.83 -7.99
C LEU A 316 18.15 -4.44 -9.35
N GLU A 317 18.54 -3.84 -10.47
CA GLU A 317 18.28 -4.38 -11.81
C GLU A 317 18.92 -5.76 -12.01
N VAL A 318 20.16 -5.97 -11.56
CA VAL A 318 20.83 -7.28 -11.61
C VAL A 318 20.10 -8.34 -10.79
N VAL A 319 19.53 -7.94 -9.66
CA VAL A 319 18.68 -8.79 -8.80
C VAL A 319 17.27 -9.00 -9.39
N GLY A 320 17.00 -8.41 -10.56
CA GLY A 320 15.77 -8.58 -11.33
C GLY A 320 14.66 -7.60 -10.94
N PHE A 321 14.97 -6.53 -10.22
CA PHE A 321 14.02 -5.46 -9.94
C PHE A 321 13.82 -4.59 -11.16
N ALA A 322 12.56 -4.26 -11.46
CA ALA A 322 12.22 -3.29 -12.49
C ALA A 322 11.89 -1.95 -11.82
N ALA A 323 12.64 -0.91 -12.17
CA ALA A 323 12.30 0.47 -11.84
C ALA A 323 11.52 1.08 -13.01
N ASP A 324 10.28 1.50 -12.77
CA ASP A 324 9.50 2.25 -13.76
C ASP A 324 8.74 3.37 -13.07
N ARG A 325 9.38 4.55 -12.98
CA ARG A 325 8.78 5.72 -12.33
C ARG A 325 7.48 6.14 -12.99
N SER A 326 7.40 6.07 -14.33
CA SER A 326 6.24 6.55 -15.07
C SER A 326 5.04 5.63 -14.85
N LEU A 327 5.23 4.33 -14.96
CA LEU A 327 4.20 3.35 -14.61
C LEU A 327 3.82 3.44 -13.13
N GLY A 328 4.81 3.61 -12.25
CA GLY A 328 4.59 3.75 -10.82
C GLY A 328 3.69 4.94 -10.48
N MET A 329 3.99 6.12 -11.03
CA MET A 329 3.17 7.32 -10.85
C MET A 329 1.77 7.17 -11.42
N GLN A 330 1.63 6.54 -12.59
CA GLN A 330 0.32 6.23 -13.15
C GLN A 330 -0.51 5.35 -12.23
N LEU A 331 0.08 4.24 -11.76
CA LEU A 331 -0.60 3.29 -10.87
C LEU A 331 -1.04 3.96 -9.57
N LEU A 332 -0.22 4.87 -9.02
CA LEU A 332 -0.61 5.67 -7.86
C LEU A 332 -1.83 6.55 -8.17
N LEU A 333 -1.82 7.27 -9.30
CA LEU A 333 -2.95 8.12 -9.70
C LEU A 333 -4.25 7.31 -9.88
N GLU A 334 -4.18 6.15 -10.54
CA GLU A 334 -5.33 5.24 -10.69
C GLU A 334 -5.75 4.57 -9.38
N GLY A 335 -4.83 4.39 -8.43
CA GLY A 335 -5.13 3.85 -7.10
C GLY A 335 -5.82 4.86 -6.18
N PHE A 336 -5.56 6.16 -6.36
CA PHE A 336 -6.12 7.24 -5.54
C PHE A 336 -7.37 7.92 -6.14
N GLY A 337 -7.54 7.87 -7.47
CA GLY A 337 -8.64 8.48 -8.22
C GLY A 337 -9.97 7.76 -8.02
#